data_AF-A0A3E2CG78-F1
#
_entry.id   AF-A0A3E2CG78-F1
#
_cell.length_a   1.000
_cell.length_b   1.000
_cell.length_c   1.000
_cell.angle_alpha   90.00
_cell.angle_beta   90.00
_cell.angle_gamma   90.00
#
_symmetry.space_group_name_H-M   'P 1'
#
loop_
_entity.id
_entity.type
_entity.pdbx_description
1 polymer ?
#
loop_
_entity_poly.entity_id
_entity_poly.type
_entity_poly.pdbx_seq_one_letter_code
_entity_poly.pdbx_strand_id
1 'polypeptide(L)'
;MATPAFAGEYTDKVYAEALTVKTGAEAKVAEAQAAVTTAENTATEATKKYNDGLATFLKTQGNTEGKYKQDNAGKPLFEAMTNANATLASKKAELRKANVALRRAEADFSAADLAKRLQDAKDAKDAKAAEDLYEHSQYGESYHPFLKEDGTLRQENPDGTPKQDDEKAPKKDDKKDDTTTPDQKIKDLG
;
A
#
# COMPACT_ATOMS: atom_id res chain seq x y z
N MET A 1 -1.60 -33.67 -24.50
CA MET A 1 -2.24 -33.09 -23.30
C MET A 1 -1.70 -31.68 -23.16
N ALA A 2 -2.55 -30.68 -23.32
CA ALA A 2 -2.15 -29.28 -23.20
C ALA A 2 -1.86 -28.99 -21.72
N THR A 3 -0.62 -28.63 -21.42
CA THR A 3 -0.23 -28.05 -20.12
C THR A 3 -1.13 -26.83 -19.88
N PRO A 4 -1.78 -26.72 -18.71
CA PRO A 4 -2.64 -25.58 -18.46
C PRO A 4 -1.74 -24.33 -18.37
N ALA A 5 -1.86 -23.42 -19.34
CA ALA A 5 -1.22 -22.11 -19.38
C ALA A 5 -1.68 -21.16 -18.24
N PHE A 6 -2.32 -21.70 -17.20
CA PHE A 6 -3.14 -20.96 -16.24
C PHE A 6 -2.36 -20.32 -15.09
N ALA A 7 -1.07 -20.64 -14.90
CA ALA A 7 -0.24 -20.01 -13.86
C ALA A 7 0.58 -18.82 -14.41
N GLY A 8 1.20 -18.96 -15.60
CA GLY A 8 2.11 -17.94 -16.17
C GLY A 8 1.42 -16.72 -16.75
N GLU A 9 0.31 -16.90 -17.44
CA GLU A 9 -0.43 -15.73 -17.94
C GLU A 9 -1.04 -14.88 -16.82
N TYR A 10 -1.27 -15.45 -15.63
CA TYR A 10 -1.85 -14.72 -14.49
C TYR A 10 -0.80 -13.89 -13.75
N THR A 11 0.39 -14.45 -13.48
CA THR A 11 1.50 -13.72 -12.83
C THR A 11 2.05 -12.61 -13.72
N ASP A 12 2.12 -12.80 -15.04
CA ASP A 12 2.49 -11.73 -15.98
C ASP A 12 1.48 -10.58 -16.00
N LYS A 13 0.17 -10.88 -15.96
CA LYS A 13 -0.89 -9.88 -15.89
C LYS A 13 -0.85 -9.12 -14.56
N VAL A 14 -0.75 -9.82 -13.44
CA VAL A 14 -0.66 -9.21 -12.09
C VAL A 14 0.59 -8.32 -11.97
N TYR A 15 1.73 -8.77 -12.51
CA TYR A 15 2.95 -7.96 -12.58
C TYR A 15 2.76 -6.69 -13.43
N ALA A 16 2.19 -6.82 -14.62
CA ALA A 16 1.95 -5.69 -15.52
C ALA A 16 0.95 -4.67 -14.93
N GLU A 17 -0.10 -5.15 -14.26
CA GLU A 17 -1.07 -4.31 -13.57
C GLU A 17 -0.42 -3.58 -12.38
N ALA A 18 0.33 -4.28 -11.54
CA ALA A 18 1.04 -3.67 -10.42
C ALA A 18 2.08 -2.63 -10.87
N LEU A 19 2.80 -2.89 -11.97
CA LEU A 19 3.72 -1.93 -12.58
C LEU A 19 2.98 -0.68 -13.08
N THR A 20 1.81 -0.87 -13.71
CA THR A 20 0.98 0.23 -14.20
C THR A 20 0.45 1.09 -13.05
N VAL A 21 0.00 0.46 -11.96
CA VAL A 21 -0.46 1.15 -10.75
C VAL A 21 0.68 1.92 -10.08
N LYS A 22 1.87 1.32 -9.97
CA LYS A 22 3.07 1.98 -9.42
C LYS A 22 3.47 3.21 -10.23
N THR A 23 3.61 3.07 -11.55
CA THR A 23 3.97 4.18 -12.44
C THR A 23 2.92 5.30 -12.43
N GLY A 24 1.63 4.95 -12.40
CA GLY A 24 0.56 5.93 -12.22
C GLY A 24 0.61 6.66 -10.87
N ALA A 25 0.98 5.96 -9.79
CA ALA A 25 1.15 6.57 -8.47
C ALA A 25 2.37 7.50 -8.40
N GLU A 26 3.48 7.13 -9.04
CA GLU A 26 4.68 7.97 -9.19
C GLU A 26 4.35 9.29 -9.91
N ALA A 27 3.61 9.21 -11.03
CA ALA A 27 3.17 10.38 -11.76
C ALA A 27 2.30 11.31 -10.90
N LYS A 28 1.35 10.77 -10.14
CA LYS A 28 0.51 11.55 -9.21
C LYS A 28 1.32 12.22 -8.09
N VAL A 29 2.36 11.56 -7.58
CA VAL A 29 3.28 12.18 -6.61
C VAL A 29 4.04 13.34 -7.24
N ALA A 30 4.55 13.17 -8.47
CA ALA A 30 5.26 14.23 -9.19
C ALA A 30 4.37 15.45 -9.45
N GLU A 31 3.12 15.23 -9.91
CA GLU A 31 2.13 16.28 -10.11
C GLU A 31 1.79 17.01 -8.80
N ALA A 32 1.54 16.27 -7.72
CA ALA A 32 1.25 16.85 -6.42
C ALA A 32 2.45 17.63 -5.86
N GLN A 33 3.68 17.17 -6.09
CA GLN A 33 4.90 17.86 -5.69
C GLN A 33 5.05 19.19 -6.44
N ALA A 34 4.82 19.20 -7.76
CA ALA A 34 4.83 20.42 -8.56
C ALA A 34 3.78 21.43 -8.07
N ALA A 35 2.56 20.96 -7.77
CA ALA A 35 1.50 21.80 -7.22
C ALA A 35 1.86 22.40 -5.85
N VAL A 36 2.53 21.65 -4.98
CA VAL A 36 3.04 22.16 -3.69
C VAL A 36 4.08 23.25 -3.92
N THR A 37 5.04 23.05 -4.82
CA THR A 37 6.07 24.05 -5.15
C THR A 37 5.45 25.36 -5.64
N THR A 38 4.48 25.30 -6.55
CA THR A 38 3.77 26.49 -7.04
C THR A 38 3.01 27.20 -5.92
N ALA A 39 2.29 26.45 -5.09
CA ALA A 39 1.55 27.01 -3.97
C ALA A 39 2.47 27.63 -2.91
N GLU A 40 3.65 27.04 -2.68
CA GLU A 40 4.65 27.54 -1.74
C GLU A 40 5.26 28.86 -2.20
N ASN A 41 5.57 28.99 -3.49
CA ASN A 41 6.02 30.25 -4.07
C ASN A 41 4.95 31.34 -3.92
N THR A 42 3.69 31.01 -4.22
CA THR A 42 2.58 31.96 -4.10
C THR A 42 2.35 32.40 -2.65
N ALA A 43 2.37 31.45 -1.70
CA ALA A 43 2.24 31.75 -0.28
C ALA A 43 3.39 32.61 0.24
N THR A 44 4.62 32.32 -0.19
CA THR A 44 5.82 33.10 0.17
C THR A 44 5.72 34.53 -0.33
N GLU A 45 5.33 34.73 -1.59
CA GLU A 45 5.16 36.06 -2.18
C GLU A 45 4.03 36.85 -1.51
N ALA A 46 2.89 36.22 -1.25
CA ALA A 46 1.75 36.86 -0.60
C ALA A 46 2.10 37.28 0.84
N THR A 47 2.78 36.40 1.58
CA THR A 47 3.27 36.68 2.94
C THR A 47 4.26 37.84 2.94
N LYS A 48 5.20 37.86 1.98
CA LYS A 48 6.15 38.96 1.83
C LYS A 48 5.44 40.29 1.56
N LYS A 49 4.51 40.34 0.60
CA LYS A 49 3.75 41.57 0.28
C LYS A 49 2.96 42.09 1.48
N TYR A 50 2.31 41.20 2.23
CA TYR A 50 1.61 41.59 3.46
C TYR A 50 2.58 42.14 4.52
N ASN A 51 3.70 41.48 4.76
CA ASN A 51 4.69 41.90 5.76
C ASN A 51 5.39 43.22 5.39
N ASP A 52 5.74 43.42 4.12
CA ASP A 52 6.35 44.67 3.63
C ASP A 52 5.38 45.86 3.77
N GLY A 53 4.10 45.62 3.44
CA GLY A 53 3.03 46.61 3.61
C GLY A 53 2.75 46.91 5.08
N LEU A 54 2.70 45.88 5.93
CA LEU A 54 2.53 46.02 7.39
C LEU A 54 3.68 46.82 8.00
N ALA A 55 4.92 46.50 7.64
CA ALA A 55 6.10 47.22 8.12
C ALA A 55 6.06 48.70 7.74
N THR A 56 5.52 49.04 6.57
CA THR A 56 5.33 50.44 6.15
C THR A 56 4.21 51.11 6.95
N PHE A 57 3.08 50.43 7.15
CA PHE A 57 1.94 50.94 7.91
C PHE A 57 2.27 51.23 9.37
N LEU A 58 3.09 50.38 10.00
CA LEU A 58 3.51 50.52 11.40
C LEU A 58 4.48 51.69 11.66
N LYS A 59 5.03 52.33 10.61
CA LYS A 59 5.89 53.52 10.78
C LYS A 59 5.12 54.75 11.27
N THR A 60 3.81 54.77 11.09
CA THR A 60 2.95 55.86 11.56
C THR A 60 2.50 55.61 12.99
N GLN A 61 2.63 56.62 13.85
CA GLN A 61 2.32 56.50 15.27
C GLN A 61 0.83 56.14 15.48
N GLY A 62 0.55 55.18 16.37
CA GLY A 62 -0.81 54.72 16.68
C GLY A 62 -1.36 53.67 15.71
N ASN A 63 -0.61 53.26 14.69
CA ASN A 63 -0.97 52.12 13.84
C ASN A 63 -0.59 50.79 14.47
N THR A 64 -1.42 49.77 14.23
CA THR A 64 -1.22 48.40 14.72
C THR A 64 -1.53 47.41 13.61
N GLU A 65 -1.06 46.17 13.75
CA GLU A 65 -1.38 45.11 12.79
C GLU A 65 -2.90 44.88 12.70
N GLY A 66 -3.62 44.94 13.83
CA GLY A 66 -5.08 44.82 13.84
C GLY A 66 -5.77 45.88 12.98
N LYS A 67 -5.27 47.12 12.99
CA LYS A 67 -5.75 48.18 12.10
C LYS A 67 -5.39 47.90 10.64
N TYR A 68 -4.18 47.39 10.38
CA TYR A 68 -3.75 47.07 9.02
C TYR A 68 -4.60 45.97 8.37
N LYS A 69 -4.98 44.94 9.12
CA LYS A 69 -5.88 43.86 8.64
C LYS A 69 -7.26 44.37 8.22
N GLN A 70 -7.69 45.52 8.74
CA GLN A 70 -8.98 46.15 8.44
C GLN A 70 -8.85 47.35 7.48
N ASP A 71 -7.64 47.84 7.26
CA ASP A 71 -7.33 48.94 6.37
C ASP A 71 -7.55 48.55 4.90
N ASN A 72 -7.93 49.51 4.05
CA ASN A 72 -8.22 49.26 2.64
C ASN A 72 -7.03 48.72 1.84
N ALA A 73 -5.79 49.05 2.24
CA ALA A 73 -4.58 48.52 1.60
C ALA A 73 -4.13 47.20 2.22
N GLY A 74 -4.30 47.02 3.53
CA GLY A 74 -3.82 45.83 4.24
C GLY A 74 -4.79 44.64 4.23
N LYS A 75 -6.10 44.88 4.25
CA LYS A 75 -7.15 43.85 4.18
C LYS A 75 -7.00 42.91 2.97
N PRO A 76 -6.92 43.39 1.71
CA PRO A 76 -6.77 42.49 0.56
C PRO A 76 -5.45 41.69 0.59
N LEU A 77 -4.37 42.26 1.13
CA LEU A 77 -3.09 41.56 1.29
C LEU A 77 -3.16 40.47 2.36
N PHE A 78 -3.85 40.75 3.47
CA PHE A 78 -4.09 39.76 4.53
C PHE A 78 -4.95 38.59 4.04
N GLU A 79 -6.03 38.88 3.32
CA GLU A 79 -6.90 37.88 2.70
C GLU A 79 -6.13 37.04 1.66
N ALA A 80 -5.34 37.68 0.79
CA ALA A 80 -4.51 36.98 -0.19
C ALA A 80 -3.48 36.05 0.48
N MET A 81 -2.78 36.53 1.51
CA MET A 81 -1.84 35.71 2.30
C MET A 81 -2.56 34.52 2.95
N THR A 82 -3.72 34.76 3.58
CA THR A 82 -4.49 33.72 4.27
C THR A 82 -4.95 32.64 3.30
N ASN A 83 -5.49 33.04 2.14
CA ASN A 83 -5.95 32.12 1.10
C ASN A 83 -4.80 31.33 0.46
N ALA A 84 -3.65 31.98 0.21
CA ALA A 84 -2.47 31.29 -0.32
C ALA A 84 -1.93 30.24 0.66
N ASN A 85 -1.89 30.57 1.96
CA ASN A 85 -1.48 29.64 3.01
C ASN A 85 -2.47 28.47 3.18
N ALA A 86 -3.78 28.72 3.10
CA ALA A 86 -4.80 27.67 3.11
C ALA A 86 -4.65 26.73 1.89
N THR A 87 -4.38 27.30 0.71
CA THR A 87 -4.13 26.54 -0.52
C THR A 87 -2.89 25.65 -0.38
N LEU A 88 -1.78 26.20 0.12
CA LEU A 88 -0.56 25.45 0.39
C LEU A 88 -0.81 24.29 1.35
N ALA A 89 -1.57 24.50 2.43
CA ALA A 89 -1.92 23.45 3.37
C ALA A 89 -2.73 22.33 2.69
N SER A 90 -3.70 22.67 1.83
CA SER A 90 -4.47 21.71 1.04
C SER A 90 -3.57 20.90 0.10
N LYS A 91 -2.67 21.55 -0.63
CA LYS A 91 -1.74 20.86 -1.55
C LYS A 91 -0.75 19.96 -0.82
N LYS A 92 -0.25 20.37 0.35
CA LYS A 92 0.57 19.50 1.21
C LYS A 92 -0.22 18.27 1.68
N ALA A 93 -1.53 18.39 1.93
CA ALA A 93 -2.37 17.25 2.28
C ALA A 93 -2.60 16.29 1.09
N GLU A 94 -2.81 16.82 -0.12
CA GLU A 94 -2.89 16.03 -1.35
C GLU A 94 -1.58 15.24 -1.61
N LEU A 95 -0.42 15.90 -1.48
CA LEU A 95 0.88 15.25 -1.61
C LEU A 95 1.08 14.12 -0.61
N ARG A 96 0.64 14.29 0.65
CA ARG A 96 0.68 13.20 1.65
C ARG A 96 -0.17 12.00 1.22
N LYS A 97 -1.37 12.24 0.69
CA LYS A 97 -2.24 11.17 0.19
C LYS A 97 -1.61 10.45 -1.01
N ALA A 98 -1.02 11.18 -1.94
CA ALA A 98 -0.32 10.61 -3.10
C ALA A 98 0.86 9.74 -2.67
N ASN A 99 1.66 10.19 -1.70
CA ASN A 99 2.77 9.39 -1.16
C ASN A 99 2.31 8.12 -0.44
N VAL A 100 1.17 8.16 0.28
CA VAL A 100 0.59 6.94 0.89
C VAL A 100 0.16 5.95 -0.19
N ALA A 101 -0.46 6.44 -1.28
CA ALA A 101 -0.83 5.59 -2.40
C ALA A 101 0.39 4.98 -3.11
N LEU A 102 1.46 5.75 -3.30
CA LEU A 102 2.71 5.26 -3.87
C LEU A 102 3.32 4.13 -3.03
N ARG A 103 3.43 4.30 -1.70
CA ARG A 103 3.97 3.24 -0.83
C ARG A 103 3.18 1.94 -0.91
N ARG A 104 1.86 2.02 -1.06
CA ARG A 104 1.00 0.83 -1.25
C ARG A 104 1.30 0.19 -2.61
N ALA A 105 1.33 0.98 -3.67
CA ALA A 105 1.65 0.49 -5.00
C ALA A 105 3.06 -0.13 -5.11
N GLU A 106 4.04 0.41 -4.38
CA GLU A 106 5.39 -0.17 -4.27
C GLU A 106 5.37 -1.53 -3.56
N ALA A 107 4.59 -1.67 -2.48
CA ALA A 107 4.44 -2.94 -1.77
C ALA A 107 3.74 -3.98 -2.66
N ASP A 108 2.64 -3.60 -3.33
CA ASP A 108 1.90 -4.48 -4.25
C ASP A 108 2.79 -4.91 -5.42
N PHE A 109 3.56 -3.98 -5.99
CA PHE A 109 4.53 -4.30 -7.05
C PHE A 109 5.65 -5.23 -6.55
N SER A 110 6.18 -5.02 -5.35
CA SER A 110 7.21 -5.89 -4.78
C SER A 110 6.70 -7.32 -4.59
N ALA A 111 5.44 -7.50 -4.17
CA ALA A 111 4.83 -8.81 -4.05
C ALA A 111 4.62 -9.47 -5.42
N ALA A 112 4.14 -8.71 -6.41
CA ALA A 112 3.95 -9.19 -7.78
C ALA A 112 5.28 -9.58 -8.47
N ASP A 113 6.35 -8.79 -8.26
CA ASP A 113 7.69 -9.08 -8.78
C ASP A 113 8.27 -10.35 -8.16
N LEU A 114 8.11 -10.55 -6.84
CA LEU A 114 8.53 -11.78 -6.19
C LEU A 114 7.77 -13.00 -6.73
N ALA A 115 6.45 -12.91 -6.85
CA ALA A 115 5.62 -13.99 -7.40
C ALA A 115 6.04 -14.36 -8.84
N LYS A 116 6.33 -13.35 -9.67
CA LYS A 116 6.84 -13.55 -11.02
C LYS A 116 8.19 -14.26 -11.04
N ARG A 117 9.16 -13.82 -10.22
CA ARG A 117 10.48 -14.46 -10.12
C ARG A 117 10.42 -15.91 -9.66
N LEU A 118 9.55 -16.22 -8.69
CA LEU A 118 9.32 -17.58 -8.22
C LEU A 118 8.73 -18.46 -9.33
N GLN A 119 7.80 -17.90 -10.10
CA GLN A 119 7.27 -18.60 -11.26
C GLN A 119 8.35 -18.82 -12.34
N ASP A 120 9.10 -17.80 -12.73
CA ASP A 120 10.15 -17.91 -13.74
C ASP A 120 11.19 -18.97 -13.34
N ALA A 121 11.58 -19.04 -12.06
CA ALA A 121 12.49 -20.06 -11.53
C ALA A 121 11.88 -21.48 -11.60
N LYS A 122 10.58 -21.61 -11.31
CA LYS A 122 9.85 -22.88 -11.41
C LYS A 122 9.73 -23.35 -12.87
N ASP A 123 9.40 -22.46 -13.78
CA ASP A 123 9.27 -22.74 -15.21
C ASP A 123 10.63 -23.08 -15.85
N ALA A 124 11.73 -22.51 -15.32
CA ALA A 124 13.10 -22.88 -15.67
C ALA A 124 13.58 -24.24 -15.11
N LYS A 125 12.76 -24.94 -14.30
CA LYS A 125 13.11 -26.16 -13.54
C LYS A 125 14.33 -25.99 -12.62
N ASP A 126 14.62 -24.76 -12.20
CA ASP A 126 15.74 -24.45 -11.34
C ASP A 126 15.26 -24.43 -9.88
N ALA A 127 14.94 -25.61 -9.35
CA ALA A 127 14.32 -25.79 -8.04
C ALA A 127 15.12 -25.14 -6.90
N LYS A 128 16.46 -25.11 -7.03
CA LYS A 128 17.36 -24.48 -6.07
C LYS A 128 17.24 -22.96 -6.07
N ALA A 129 17.08 -22.33 -7.24
CA ALA A 129 16.89 -20.88 -7.34
C ALA A 129 15.53 -20.44 -6.78
N ALA A 130 14.47 -21.26 -6.94
CA ALA A 130 13.17 -21.01 -6.34
C ALA A 130 13.20 -21.13 -4.80
N GLU A 131 13.91 -22.14 -4.28
CA GLU A 131 14.07 -22.40 -2.85
C GLU A 131 14.92 -21.30 -2.18
N ASP A 132 16.06 -20.91 -2.77
CA ASP A 132 16.92 -19.81 -2.27
C ASP A 132 16.18 -18.45 -2.28
N LEU A 133 15.33 -18.18 -3.28
CA LEU A 133 14.53 -16.95 -3.34
C LEU A 133 13.43 -16.90 -2.28
N TYR A 134 12.87 -18.04 -1.91
CA TYR A 134 11.84 -18.14 -0.87
C TYR A 134 12.45 -17.99 0.53
N GLU A 135 13.53 -18.73 0.84
CA GLU A 135 14.23 -18.68 2.13
C GLU A 135 14.87 -17.33 2.45
N HIS A 136 15.30 -16.57 1.45
CA HIS A 136 15.95 -15.25 1.64
C HIS A 136 15.04 -14.04 1.42
N SER A 137 13.75 -14.26 1.13
CA SER A 137 12.77 -13.18 1.14
C SER A 137 12.44 -12.78 2.60
N GLN A 138 12.13 -11.50 2.86
CA GLN A 138 11.59 -11.08 4.17
C GLN A 138 10.24 -11.74 4.54
N TYR A 139 9.71 -12.59 3.66
CA TYR A 139 8.41 -13.24 3.76
C TYR A 139 8.50 -14.73 4.09
N GLY A 140 9.71 -15.30 4.29
CA GLY A 140 9.90 -16.69 4.68
C GLY A 140 9.28 -17.07 6.05
N GLU A 141 8.92 -16.09 6.88
CA GLU A 141 8.30 -16.31 8.20
C GLU A 141 6.94 -15.58 8.40
N SER A 142 6.45 -14.81 7.43
CA SER A 142 5.22 -14.01 7.62
C SER A 142 4.15 -14.30 6.56
N TYR A 143 3.02 -14.84 7.04
CA TYR A 143 1.78 -15.16 6.33
C TYR A 143 1.49 -14.25 5.12
N HIS A 144 1.72 -14.76 3.90
CA HIS A 144 1.24 -14.14 2.67
C HIS A 144 -0.19 -14.65 2.35
N PRO A 145 -1.17 -13.79 2.05
CA PRO A 145 -2.56 -14.22 1.77
C PRO A 145 -2.71 -15.02 0.47
N PHE A 146 -1.69 -15.01 -0.41
CA PHE A 146 -1.73 -15.62 -1.74
C PHE A 146 -0.78 -16.81 -1.91
N LEU A 147 0.11 -17.07 -0.94
CA LEU A 147 1.10 -18.14 -1.00
C LEU A 147 0.84 -19.17 0.11
N LYS A 148 1.07 -20.44 -0.21
CA LYS A 148 1.14 -21.56 0.72
C LYS A 148 2.56 -21.64 1.31
N GLU A 149 2.69 -22.40 2.41
CA GLU A 149 3.99 -22.63 3.08
C GLU A 149 5.02 -23.32 2.18
N ASP A 150 4.58 -24.04 1.14
CA ASP A 150 5.41 -24.71 0.13
C ASP A 150 5.76 -23.80 -1.08
N GLY A 151 5.47 -22.50 -0.98
CA GLY A 151 5.72 -21.52 -2.04
C GLY A 151 4.75 -21.59 -3.23
N THR A 152 3.72 -22.45 -3.19
CA THR A 152 2.68 -22.50 -4.23
C THR A 152 1.60 -21.46 -4.00
N LEU A 153 0.97 -20.97 -5.08
CA LEU A 153 -0.13 -20.02 -4.96
C LEU A 153 -1.39 -20.70 -4.40
N ARG A 154 -2.08 -20.03 -3.49
CA ARG A 154 -3.44 -20.41 -3.06
C ARG A 154 -4.37 -20.21 -4.25
N GLN A 155 -5.24 -21.18 -4.51
CA GLN A 155 -6.23 -21.02 -5.59
C GLN A 155 -7.22 -19.93 -5.19
N GLU A 156 -7.62 -19.08 -6.14
CA GLU A 156 -8.61 -18.03 -5.89
C GLU A 156 -9.93 -18.30 -6.65
N ASN A 157 -11.01 -17.73 -6.12
CA ASN A 157 -12.29 -17.63 -6.80
C ASN A 157 -12.21 -16.57 -7.91
N PRO A 158 -13.12 -16.61 -8.89
CA PRO A 158 -13.16 -15.63 -9.99
C PRO A 158 -13.38 -14.17 -9.54
N ASP A 159 -13.78 -13.96 -8.29
CA ASP A 159 -13.98 -12.64 -7.68
C ASP A 159 -12.73 -12.11 -6.94
N GLY A 160 -11.59 -12.80 -7.04
CA GLY A 160 -10.32 -12.41 -6.42
C GLY A 160 -10.24 -12.69 -4.92
N THR A 161 -11.14 -13.51 -4.37
CA THR A 161 -11.02 -14.02 -3.00
C THR A 161 -10.29 -15.36 -2.97
N PRO A 162 -9.42 -15.64 -1.98
CA PRO A 162 -8.82 -16.96 -1.83
C PRO A 162 -9.90 -18.05 -1.70
N LYS A 163 -9.82 -19.14 -2.48
CA LYS A 163 -10.68 -20.32 -2.27
C LYS A 163 -10.36 -20.91 -0.90
N GLN A 164 -11.40 -21.31 -0.18
CA GLN A 164 -11.30 -21.95 1.14
C GLN A 164 -10.51 -23.28 1.17
N ASP A 165 -9.98 -23.78 0.06
CA ASP A 165 -9.40 -25.12 -0.04
C ASP A 165 -8.03 -25.32 0.65
N ASP A 166 -7.54 -24.34 1.40
CA ASP A 166 -6.38 -24.53 2.31
C ASP A 166 -6.72 -24.25 3.78
N GLU A 167 -8.00 -24.24 4.16
CA GLU A 167 -8.33 -24.57 5.55
C GLU A 167 -8.10 -26.07 5.73
N LYS A 168 -6.88 -26.38 6.20
CA LYS A 168 -6.44 -27.65 6.77
C LYS A 168 -7.64 -28.56 7.08
N ALA A 169 -7.91 -29.54 6.22
CA ALA A 169 -8.81 -30.63 6.57
C ALA A 169 -8.40 -31.07 7.99
N PRO A 170 -9.31 -31.10 8.98
CA PRO A 170 -8.93 -31.39 10.35
C PRO A 170 -8.15 -32.69 10.32
N LYS A 171 -6.91 -32.63 10.80
CA LYS A 171 -6.05 -33.81 10.94
C LYS A 171 -6.94 -34.88 11.55
N LYS A 172 -7.09 -36.02 10.88
CA LYS A 172 -7.58 -37.21 11.58
C LYS A 172 -6.66 -37.38 12.78
N ASP A 173 -7.18 -37.13 13.96
CA ASP A 173 -6.49 -37.44 15.19
C ASP A 173 -6.15 -38.93 15.10
N ASP A 174 -4.86 -39.24 14.99
CA ASP A 174 -4.34 -40.54 15.41
C ASP A 174 -4.54 -40.61 16.93
N LYS A 175 -5.78 -40.88 17.34
CA LYS A 175 -6.06 -41.36 18.68
C LYS A 175 -5.53 -42.78 18.76
N LYS A 176 -4.31 -42.89 19.28
CA LYS A 176 -4.01 -43.97 20.22
C LYS A 176 -4.96 -43.84 21.40
N ASP A 177 -6.09 -44.53 21.36
CA ASP A 177 -6.85 -44.88 22.56
C ASP A 177 -6.74 -46.39 22.76
N ASP A 178 -5.74 -46.74 23.55
CA ASP A 178 -5.67 -47.97 24.32
C ASP A 178 -6.93 -48.04 25.21
N THR A 179 -7.91 -48.83 24.78
CA THR A 179 -9.05 -49.21 25.63
C THR A 179 -9.22 -50.71 25.58
N THR A 180 -8.30 -51.38 26.28
CA THR A 180 -8.63 -52.60 27.02
C THR A 180 -9.93 -52.36 27.80
N THR A 181 -11.04 -52.90 27.30
CA THR A 181 -12.28 -53.02 28.07
C THR A 181 -12.37 -54.45 28.59
N PRO A 182 -12.28 -54.69 29.91
CA PRO A 182 -12.71 -55.95 30.46
C PRO A 182 -14.23 -55.86 30.69
N ASP A 183 -15.03 -56.67 30.00
CA ASP A 183 -15.84 -57.66 30.72
C ASP A 183 -16.74 -58.49 29.81
N GLN A 184 -16.57 -59.79 30.01
CA GLN A 184 -17.56 -60.87 30.00
C GLN A 184 -18.98 -60.54 29.50
N LYS A 185 -19.39 -61.23 28.43
CA LYS A 185 -20.70 -61.91 28.36
C LYS A 185 -20.66 -63.07 27.37
N ILE A 186 -20.48 -64.26 27.97
CA ILE A 186 -21.27 -65.48 27.78
C ILE A 186 -21.64 -65.79 26.32
N LYS A 187 -20.91 -66.76 25.75
CA LYS A 187 -21.37 -67.61 24.66
C LYS A 187 -22.36 -68.62 25.23
N ASP A 188 -23.65 -68.35 25.05
CA ASP A 188 -24.62 -69.44 24.92
C ASP A 188 -24.51 -69.97 23.48
N LEU A 189 -23.74 -71.05 23.32
CA LEU A 189 -23.94 -72.00 22.24
C LEU A 189 -24.71 -73.18 22.84
N GLY A 190 -25.85 -73.52 22.22
CA GLY A 190 -26.52 -74.80 22.42
C GLY A 190 -25.72 -75.99 21.90
#